data_AF-Q2VYN7-F1
#
_entry.id   AF-Q2VYN7-F1
#
_cell.length_a   1.000
_cell.length_b   1.000
_cell.length_c   1.000
_cell.angle_alpha   90.00
_cell.angle_beta   90.00
_cell.angle_gamma   90.00
#
_symmetry.space_group_name_H-M   'P 1'
#
loop_
_entity.id
_entity.type
_entity.pdbx_description
1 polymer ?
#
loop_
_entity_poly.entity_id
_entity_poly.type
_entity_poly.pdbx_seq_one_letter_code
_entity_poly.pdbx_strand_id
1 'polypeptide(L)'
;MTDILPADQRLLLDDVLSRLAKVEDSPTLLRFMAEILKTLLRRQGDATFLATIQDAFAAGLPGLGFAEQKGLAAEVIQVVITKRPEIALAWQKIHGQPPGRPPAPVAAPAPAPLRRAADLPMEMPPPLPPEADDYAFTQAEAFVAAQLGDALDKRLALMRVPLPAIPSVAWCLDQPFFLFVPQFAAITKAFVTGPILRRCRDGLEKRVLSRVDHEILTKPDRQAAFWGEVRELVWKVVDESLTKLATHLKAAEAKQAAIARTGNEGKEGFKLVDKAVTKPRNYNILGVEFALGKVTTTEKVKIKVPPPYKLEPNEIEAQTLIEEFRNGAAQAGVKLPDSADFQFLRTLLNFNPRLFAQSRDELIGLAAHEDTTSGFLAERLKAADKTFTNHLTDVLVMMMFTRCGDTSFRLAQFHAVCVGSARDKSAMLAMRPFIPGELARRPHELALQVRESMRRHLHLDAVLGSVERLLDCYKVMGRNLFGNELEEARSVIAAFPMIFAADPEVGTFSTIAKLILATISGEQPDRSICLMRVGQAYDRIGRKSAATA
;
A
#
# COMPACT_ATOMS: atom_id res chain seq x y z
N MET A 1 2.31 -10.09 -52.44
CA MET A 1 3.03 -10.90 -53.43
C MET A 1 2.44 -10.60 -54.80
N THR A 2 2.98 -9.60 -55.49
CA THR A 2 2.58 -9.28 -56.88
C THR A 2 3.58 -9.93 -57.81
N ASP A 3 3.39 -11.23 -58.06
CA ASP A 3 4.14 -11.94 -59.09
C ASP A 3 3.69 -11.44 -60.46
N ILE A 4 4.67 -11.06 -61.28
CA ILE A 4 4.48 -10.52 -62.63
C ILE A 4 3.96 -11.68 -63.50
N LEU A 5 2.63 -11.83 -63.56
CA LEU A 5 1.97 -12.78 -64.47
C LEU A 5 2.42 -12.52 -65.92
N PRO A 6 2.74 -13.56 -66.71
CA PRO A 6 2.99 -13.45 -68.15
C PRO A 6 1.84 -12.74 -68.89
N ALA A 7 2.15 -11.98 -69.95
CA ALA A 7 1.19 -11.08 -70.61
C ALA A 7 -0.05 -11.81 -71.18
N ASP A 8 0.13 -13.06 -71.61
CA ASP A 8 -0.90 -13.98 -72.09
C ASP A 8 -1.87 -14.41 -70.97
N GLN A 9 -1.37 -14.65 -69.75
CA GLN A 9 -2.19 -15.00 -68.59
C GLN A 9 -2.93 -13.79 -68.02
N ARG A 10 -2.36 -12.59 -68.14
CA ARG A 10 -3.05 -11.34 -67.77
C ARG A 10 -4.26 -11.07 -68.65
N LEU A 11 -4.13 -11.23 -69.97
CA LEU A 11 -5.24 -11.04 -70.90
C LEU A 11 -6.42 -12.00 -70.62
N LEU A 12 -6.12 -13.27 -70.32
CA LEU A 12 -7.14 -14.25 -69.94
C LEU A 12 -7.77 -13.90 -68.57
N LEU A 13 -6.97 -13.50 -67.60
CA LEU A 13 -7.45 -13.10 -66.28
C LEU A 13 -8.36 -11.86 -66.38
N ASP A 14 -7.94 -10.84 -67.11
CA ASP A 14 -8.70 -9.59 -67.31
C ASP A 14 -10.03 -9.86 -68.03
N ASP A 15 -10.05 -10.73 -69.05
CA ASP A 15 -11.29 -11.12 -69.75
C ASP A 15 -12.26 -11.84 -68.79
N VAL A 16 -11.78 -12.83 -68.05
CA VAL A 16 -12.61 -13.59 -67.10
C VAL A 16 -13.10 -12.71 -65.94
N LEU A 17 -12.26 -11.81 -65.42
CA LEU A 17 -12.65 -10.85 -64.39
C LEU A 17 -13.65 -9.81 -64.90
N SER A 18 -13.55 -9.39 -66.16
CA SER A 18 -14.56 -8.51 -66.78
C SER A 18 -15.93 -9.17 -66.91
N ARG A 19 -15.96 -10.50 -67.11
CA ARG A 19 -17.19 -11.31 -67.14
C ARG A 19 -17.73 -11.55 -65.74
N LEU A 20 -16.86 -11.77 -64.75
CA LEU A 20 -17.22 -11.87 -63.34
C LEU A 20 -17.86 -10.58 -62.82
N ALA A 21 -17.39 -9.41 -63.27
CA ALA A 21 -17.94 -8.12 -62.86
C ALA A 21 -19.44 -7.97 -63.23
N LYS A 22 -19.86 -8.56 -64.36
CA LYS A 22 -21.23 -8.51 -64.91
C LYS A 22 -22.23 -9.46 -64.20
N VAL A 23 -21.78 -10.26 -63.24
CA VAL A 23 -22.66 -11.18 -62.50
C VAL A 23 -23.34 -10.43 -61.35
N GLU A 24 -24.66 -10.40 -61.30
CA GLU A 24 -25.39 -9.55 -60.33
C GLU A 24 -25.87 -10.29 -59.07
N ASP A 25 -25.96 -11.63 -59.10
CA ASP A 25 -26.50 -12.42 -57.99
C ASP A 25 -25.63 -13.63 -57.58
N SER A 26 -25.74 -14.05 -56.32
CA SER A 26 -25.02 -15.19 -55.72
C SER A 26 -25.28 -16.57 -56.38
N PRO A 27 -26.53 -16.98 -56.72
CA PRO A 27 -26.75 -18.23 -57.46
C PRO A 27 -26.16 -18.20 -58.89
N THR A 28 -26.14 -17.02 -59.51
CA THR A 28 -25.56 -16.80 -60.84
C THR A 28 -24.03 -16.84 -60.78
N LEU A 29 -23.43 -16.37 -59.68
CA LEU A 29 -22.00 -16.48 -59.38
C LEU A 29 -21.55 -17.93 -59.22
N LEU A 30 -22.31 -18.76 -58.51
CA LEU A 30 -22.01 -20.19 -58.38
C LEU A 30 -22.04 -20.92 -59.73
N ARG A 31 -23.03 -20.62 -60.57
CA ARG A 31 -23.11 -21.18 -61.94
C ARG A 31 -21.95 -20.70 -62.82
N PHE A 32 -21.65 -19.41 -62.77
CA PHE A 32 -20.52 -18.82 -63.49
C PHE A 32 -19.18 -19.45 -63.08
N MET A 33 -18.94 -19.61 -61.78
CA MET A 33 -17.72 -20.26 -61.28
C MET A 33 -17.65 -21.74 -61.67
N ALA A 34 -18.77 -22.46 -61.65
CA ALA A 34 -18.80 -23.85 -62.09
C ALA A 34 -18.48 -24.00 -63.58
N GLU A 35 -19.01 -23.11 -64.43
CA GLU A 35 -18.73 -23.08 -65.86
C GLU A 35 -17.28 -22.68 -66.16
N ILE A 36 -16.79 -21.59 -65.56
CA ILE A 36 -15.42 -21.11 -65.76
C ILE A 36 -14.41 -22.16 -65.32
N LEU A 37 -14.56 -22.75 -64.13
CA LEU A 37 -13.65 -23.79 -63.65
C LEU A 37 -13.67 -25.04 -64.53
N LYS A 38 -14.84 -25.43 -65.04
CA LYS A 38 -14.96 -26.54 -66.01
C LYS A 38 -14.31 -26.23 -67.35
N THR A 39 -14.34 -24.96 -67.79
CA THR A 39 -13.65 -24.56 -69.02
C THR A 39 -12.14 -24.46 -68.87
N LEU A 40 -11.66 -24.07 -67.68
CA LEU A 40 -10.23 -23.97 -67.38
C LEU A 40 -9.60 -25.35 -67.09
N LEU A 41 -10.34 -26.30 -66.51
CA LEU A 41 -9.84 -27.61 -66.07
C LEU A 41 -10.46 -28.76 -66.88
N ARG A 42 -9.97 -28.98 -68.12
CA ARG A 42 -10.57 -29.93 -69.09
C ARG A 42 -9.96 -31.34 -69.14
N ARG A 43 -8.94 -31.69 -68.34
CA ARG A 43 -8.31 -33.03 -68.40
C ARG A 43 -9.08 -34.06 -67.54
N GLN A 44 -9.09 -35.33 -67.96
CA GLN A 44 -9.78 -36.42 -67.25
C GLN A 44 -9.27 -36.68 -65.82
N GLY A 45 -8.03 -36.29 -65.50
CA GLY A 45 -7.46 -36.38 -64.14
C GLY A 45 -7.86 -35.25 -63.18
N ASP A 46 -8.54 -34.20 -63.66
CA ASP A 46 -8.87 -32.99 -62.88
C ASP A 46 -10.28 -33.02 -62.31
N ALA A 47 -11.06 -34.09 -62.53
CA ALA A 47 -12.45 -34.18 -62.08
C ALA A 47 -12.60 -34.13 -60.54
N THR A 48 -11.67 -34.76 -59.81
CA THR A 48 -11.62 -34.72 -58.34
C THR A 48 -11.19 -33.33 -57.84
N PHE A 49 -10.26 -32.67 -58.53
CA PHE A 49 -9.81 -31.32 -58.21
C PHE A 49 -10.91 -30.27 -58.43
N LEU A 50 -11.64 -30.38 -59.54
CA LEU A 50 -12.80 -29.53 -59.85
C LEU A 50 -13.91 -29.69 -58.81
N ALA A 51 -14.26 -30.92 -58.42
CA ALA A 51 -15.26 -31.18 -57.39
C ALA A 51 -14.82 -30.59 -56.03
N THR A 52 -13.56 -30.76 -55.65
CA THR A 52 -13.04 -30.26 -54.37
C THR A 52 -12.99 -28.73 -54.31
N ILE A 53 -12.63 -28.05 -55.40
CA ILE A 53 -12.65 -26.58 -55.47
C ILE A 53 -14.09 -26.04 -55.46
N GLN A 54 -15.01 -26.69 -56.17
CA GLN A 54 -16.41 -26.28 -56.20
C GLN A 54 -17.08 -26.45 -54.84
N ASP A 55 -16.81 -27.55 -54.13
CA ASP A 55 -17.31 -27.80 -52.78
C ASP A 55 -16.67 -26.84 -51.76
N ALA A 56 -15.36 -26.59 -51.86
CA ALA A 56 -14.66 -25.65 -50.99
C ALA A 56 -15.10 -24.19 -51.22
N PHE A 57 -15.35 -23.80 -52.47
CA PHE A 57 -15.91 -22.49 -52.80
C PHE A 57 -17.32 -22.36 -52.24
N ALA A 58 -18.21 -23.34 -52.48
CA ALA A 58 -19.58 -23.33 -51.97
C ALA A 58 -19.65 -23.29 -50.44
N ALA A 59 -18.76 -24.02 -49.75
CA ALA A 59 -18.66 -24.02 -48.30
C ALA A 59 -18.07 -22.72 -47.70
N GLY A 60 -17.34 -21.93 -48.51
CA GLY A 60 -16.74 -20.65 -48.11
C GLY A 60 -17.65 -19.42 -48.27
N LEU A 61 -18.80 -19.55 -48.93
CA LEU A 61 -19.77 -18.47 -49.14
C LEU A 61 -20.64 -18.09 -47.93
N PRO A 62 -21.01 -18.99 -46.99
CA PRO A 62 -21.87 -18.62 -45.87
C PRO A 62 -21.25 -17.53 -44.98
N GLY A 63 -21.96 -16.42 -44.80
CA GLY A 63 -21.57 -15.31 -43.91
C GLY A 63 -20.77 -14.18 -44.57
N LEU A 64 -20.47 -14.26 -45.88
CA LEU A 64 -19.80 -13.20 -46.65
C LEU A 64 -20.80 -12.34 -47.43
N GLY A 65 -20.54 -11.03 -47.51
CA GLY A 65 -21.32 -10.11 -48.35
C GLY A 65 -21.07 -10.35 -49.85
N PHE A 66 -21.99 -9.97 -50.74
CA PHE A 66 -21.88 -10.28 -52.18
C PHE A 66 -20.61 -9.70 -52.85
N ALA A 67 -20.15 -8.52 -52.43
CA ALA A 67 -18.90 -7.94 -52.90
C ALA A 67 -17.68 -8.79 -52.48
N GLU A 68 -17.70 -9.38 -51.28
CA GLU A 68 -16.64 -10.24 -50.77
C GLU A 68 -16.69 -11.63 -51.44
N GLN A 69 -17.88 -12.14 -51.77
CA GLN A 69 -18.05 -13.35 -52.57
C GLN A 69 -17.45 -13.18 -53.98
N LYS A 70 -17.61 -12.00 -54.61
CA LYS A 70 -16.95 -11.67 -55.88
C LYS A 70 -15.42 -11.57 -55.75
N GLY A 71 -14.93 -10.98 -54.64
CA GLY A 71 -13.50 -10.93 -54.34
C GLY A 71 -12.89 -12.33 -54.21
N LEU A 72 -13.55 -13.22 -53.46
CA LEU A 72 -13.13 -14.61 -53.32
C LEU A 72 -13.12 -15.36 -54.66
N ALA A 73 -14.14 -15.14 -55.50
CA ALA A 73 -14.20 -15.73 -56.84
C ALA A 73 -13.03 -15.27 -57.73
N ALA A 74 -12.69 -13.97 -57.69
CA ALA A 74 -11.57 -13.40 -58.43
C ALA A 74 -10.21 -13.99 -57.98
N GLU A 75 -10.01 -14.15 -56.68
CA GLU A 75 -8.80 -14.79 -56.11
C GLU A 75 -8.68 -16.25 -56.54
N VAL A 76 -9.78 -17.02 -56.50
CA VAL A 76 -9.79 -18.42 -56.94
C VAL A 76 -9.45 -18.54 -58.43
N ILE A 77 -10.04 -17.70 -59.28
CA ILE A 77 -9.73 -17.67 -60.72
C ILE A 77 -8.25 -17.32 -60.97
N GLN A 78 -7.73 -16.31 -60.28
CA GLN A 78 -6.34 -15.89 -60.40
C GLN A 78 -5.37 -17.02 -60.01
N VAL A 79 -5.64 -17.72 -58.90
CA VAL A 79 -4.81 -18.85 -58.45
C VAL A 79 -4.81 -19.99 -59.46
N VAL A 80 -5.97 -20.34 -60.03
CA VAL A 80 -6.09 -21.39 -61.04
C VAL A 80 -5.30 -21.06 -62.31
N ILE A 81 -5.42 -19.82 -62.81
CA ILE A 81 -4.68 -19.37 -64.01
C ILE A 81 -3.17 -19.33 -63.75
N THR A 82 -2.75 -18.82 -62.59
CA THR A 82 -1.32 -18.72 -62.23
C THR A 82 -0.63 -20.08 -62.15
N LYS A 83 -1.34 -21.12 -61.68
CA LYS A 83 -0.77 -22.46 -61.46
C LYS A 83 -0.85 -23.37 -62.70
N ARG A 84 -1.49 -22.93 -63.79
CA ARG A 84 -1.69 -23.70 -65.03
C ARG A 84 -1.45 -22.83 -66.28
N PRO A 85 -0.18 -22.47 -66.58
CA PRO A 85 0.19 -21.59 -67.69
C PRO A 85 -0.19 -22.14 -69.08
N GLU A 86 -0.37 -23.46 -69.20
CA GLU A 86 -0.74 -24.14 -70.45
C GLU A 86 -2.13 -23.74 -70.98
N ILE A 87 -3.03 -23.25 -70.11
CA ILE A 87 -4.39 -22.82 -70.49
C ILE A 87 -4.37 -21.51 -71.27
N ALA A 88 -3.48 -20.57 -70.90
CA ALA A 88 -3.32 -19.30 -71.61
C ALA A 88 -2.76 -19.51 -73.03
N LEU A 89 -1.85 -20.47 -73.20
CA LEU A 89 -1.31 -20.87 -74.51
C LEU A 89 -2.39 -21.52 -75.41
N ALA A 90 -3.33 -22.28 -74.85
CA ALA A 90 -4.44 -22.87 -75.60
C ALA A 90 -5.47 -21.82 -76.02
N TRP A 91 -5.73 -20.81 -75.19
CA TRP A 91 -6.65 -19.70 -75.49
C TRP A 91 -6.12 -18.80 -76.60
N GLN A 92 -4.82 -18.46 -76.59
CA GLN A 92 -4.18 -17.71 -77.67
C GLN A 92 -4.16 -18.45 -79.02
N LYS A 93 -4.08 -19.80 -79.01
CA LYS A 93 -4.17 -20.60 -80.26
C LYS A 93 -5.56 -20.56 -80.90
N ILE A 94 -6.59 -20.26 -80.13
CA ILE A 94 -7.99 -20.17 -80.60
C ILE A 94 -8.32 -18.73 -81.05
N HIS A 95 -7.60 -17.71 -80.55
CA HIS A 95 -7.95 -16.30 -80.75
C HIS A 95 -6.81 -15.37 -81.25
N GLY A 96 -5.66 -15.90 -81.66
CA GLY A 96 -4.48 -15.10 -82.00
C GLY A 96 -4.34 -14.66 -83.48
N GLN A 97 -4.18 -13.36 -83.70
CA GLN A 97 -3.66 -12.74 -84.94
C GLN A 97 -2.42 -11.86 -84.58
N PRO A 98 -1.30 -11.88 -85.34
CA PRO A 98 -0.15 -10.98 -85.11
C PRO A 98 0.21 -10.12 -86.36
N PRO A 99 1.25 -9.25 -86.34
CA PRO A 99 1.76 -8.39 -85.26
C PRO A 99 2.05 -6.93 -85.73
N GLY A 100 2.35 -6.03 -84.77
CA GLY A 100 3.04 -4.76 -85.04
C GLY A 100 3.96 -4.38 -83.87
N ARG A 101 5.25 -4.22 -84.16
CA ARG A 101 6.38 -3.85 -83.27
C ARG A 101 7.12 -2.68 -83.97
N PRO A 102 8.09 -1.97 -83.35
CA PRO A 102 8.13 -1.10 -82.16
C PRO A 102 8.54 0.36 -82.58
N PRO A 103 9.11 1.25 -81.72
CA PRO A 103 10.51 1.13 -81.25
C PRO A 103 10.74 1.50 -79.76
N ALA A 104 11.89 1.05 -79.25
CA ALA A 104 12.54 1.49 -78.01
C ALA A 104 13.59 2.58 -78.35
N PRO A 105 14.61 2.93 -77.52
CA PRO A 105 14.81 2.95 -76.06
C PRO A 105 15.48 4.27 -75.58
N VAL A 106 15.61 4.53 -74.27
CA VAL A 106 16.81 5.23 -73.73
C VAL A 106 17.14 4.69 -72.33
N ALA A 107 18.42 4.41 -72.13
CA ALA A 107 19.01 3.81 -70.95
C ALA A 107 19.76 4.83 -70.05
N ALA A 108 19.79 4.49 -68.76
CA ALA A 108 20.93 4.54 -67.81
C ALA A 108 21.14 5.81 -66.97
N PRO A 109 21.92 5.78 -65.85
CA PRO A 109 22.33 4.67 -64.96
C PRO A 109 22.11 4.97 -63.45
N ALA A 110 22.39 4.01 -62.57
CA ALA A 110 22.62 4.22 -61.12
C ALA A 110 24.01 4.86 -60.86
N PRO A 111 24.27 5.53 -59.72
CA PRO A 111 24.78 4.80 -58.54
C PRO A 111 24.43 5.40 -57.15
N ALA A 112 24.70 4.63 -56.09
CA ALA A 112 24.63 4.98 -54.66
C ALA A 112 26.00 5.52 -54.15
N PRO A 113 26.29 5.62 -52.82
CA PRO A 113 25.63 6.28 -51.68
C PRO A 113 26.58 7.30 -50.97
N LEU A 114 26.10 8.15 -50.03
CA LEU A 114 26.99 8.88 -49.12
C LEU A 114 26.43 9.06 -47.69
N ARG A 115 27.26 8.70 -46.70
CA ARG A 115 27.14 9.00 -45.27
C ARG A 115 27.64 10.43 -44.97
N ARG A 116 27.09 11.06 -43.92
CA ARG A 116 27.88 11.81 -42.91
C ARG A 116 27.09 12.01 -41.62
N ALA A 117 27.83 11.95 -40.51
CA ALA A 117 27.42 12.27 -39.15
C ALA A 117 27.73 13.73 -38.82
N ALA A 118 26.98 14.32 -37.89
CA ALA A 118 27.48 15.23 -36.84
C ALA A 118 26.34 15.59 -35.87
N ASP A 119 26.53 15.24 -34.60
CA ASP A 119 25.86 15.82 -33.43
C ASP A 119 26.23 17.30 -33.27
N LEU A 120 25.35 18.08 -32.62
CA LEU A 120 25.63 19.03 -31.52
C LEU A 120 24.29 19.60 -30.98
N PRO A 121 24.25 20.11 -29.74
CA PRO A 121 23.13 19.93 -28.81
C PRO A 121 22.18 21.12 -28.79
N MET A 122 20.87 20.85 -28.61
CA MET A 122 19.92 21.88 -28.20
C MET A 122 20.09 22.15 -26.71
N GLU A 123 20.47 23.38 -26.38
CA GLU A 123 20.40 23.93 -25.03
C GLU A 123 18.98 23.76 -24.48
N MET A 124 18.88 23.11 -23.31
CA MET A 124 17.64 23.08 -22.54
C MET A 124 17.26 24.51 -22.14
N PRO A 125 16.01 24.95 -22.36
CA PRO A 125 15.55 26.17 -21.75
C PRO A 125 15.60 26.02 -20.22
N PRO A 126 15.89 27.11 -19.48
CA PRO A 126 16.02 27.07 -18.04
C PRO A 126 14.72 26.56 -17.40
N PRO A 127 14.80 25.84 -16.27
CA PRO A 127 13.62 25.33 -15.61
C PRO A 127 12.73 26.50 -15.22
N LEU A 128 11.51 26.50 -15.74
CA LEU A 128 10.44 27.35 -15.24
C LEU A 128 10.34 27.13 -13.72
N PRO A 129 10.13 28.19 -12.92
CA PRO A 129 9.76 28.03 -11.52
C PRO A 129 8.55 27.09 -11.45
N PRO A 130 8.43 26.25 -10.41
CA PRO A 130 7.34 25.28 -10.31
C PRO A 130 6.03 26.03 -10.53
N GLU A 131 5.35 25.72 -11.63
CA GLU A 131 4.01 26.23 -11.89
C GLU A 131 3.19 25.92 -10.64
N ALA A 132 2.59 26.94 -10.04
CA ALA A 132 1.55 26.69 -9.05
C ALA A 132 0.55 25.79 -9.77
N ASP A 133 0.37 24.55 -9.31
CA ASP A 133 -0.67 23.68 -9.84
C ASP A 133 -1.96 24.52 -9.93
N ASP A 134 -2.42 24.85 -11.15
CA ASP A 134 -3.66 25.60 -11.41
C ASP A 134 -4.86 24.69 -11.11
N TYR A 135 -4.89 24.18 -9.89
CA TYR A 135 -5.93 23.31 -9.39
C TYR A 135 -7.15 24.19 -9.07
N ALA A 136 -8.17 24.07 -9.91
CA ALA A 136 -9.37 24.92 -9.88
C ALA A 136 -10.06 24.98 -8.50
N PHE A 137 -9.93 23.94 -7.68
CA PHE A 137 -10.55 23.84 -6.36
C PHE A 137 -9.60 24.15 -5.19
N THR A 138 -8.43 24.75 -5.42
CA THR A 138 -7.42 25.00 -4.36
C THR A 138 -7.99 25.73 -3.13
N GLN A 139 -8.81 26.77 -3.34
CA GLN A 139 -9.39 27.52 -2.21
C GLN A 139 -10.45 26.69 -1.45
N ALA A 140 -11.24 25.88 -2.17
CA ALA A 140 -12.21 24.97 -1.56
C ALA A 140 -11.52 23.83 -0.79
N GLU A 141 -10.43 23.27 -1.35
CA GLU A 141 -9.60 22.26 -0.68
C GLU A 141 -8.98 22.84 0.60
N ALA A 142 -8.47 24.08 0.56
CA ALA A 142 -7.94 24.77 1.74
C ALA A 142 -9.00 24.98 2.84
N PHE A 143 -10.24 25.31 2.46
CA PHE A 143 -11.35 25.40 3.42
C PHE A 143 -11.65 24.04 4.07
N VAL A 144 -11.76 22.97 3.29
CA VAL A 144 -11.99 21.61 3.81
C VAL A 144 -10.81 21.16 4.69
N ALA A 145 -9.58 21.44 4.28
CA ALA A 145 -8.36 21.18 5.03
C ALA A 145 -8.39 21.86 6.41
N ALA A 146 -8.77 23.15 6.46
CA ALA A 146 -8.89 23.89 7.72
C ALA A 146 -9.93 23.26 8.66
N GLN A 147 -11.13 22.94 8.14
CA GLN A 147 -12.20 22.32 8.94
C GLN A 147 -11.82 20.92 9.46
N LEU A 148 -11.17 20.09 8.63
CA LEU A 148 -10.65 18.78 9.05
C LEU A 148 -9.54 18.93 10.10
N GLY A 149 -8.63 19.87 9.90
CA GLY A 149 -7.55 20.16 10.83
C GLY A 149 -8.07 20.59 12.21
N ASP A 150 -9.05 21.49 12.24
CA ASP A 150 -9.68 21.95 13.49
C ASP A 150 -10.45 20.82 14.20
N ALA A 151 -11.10 19.95 13.43
CA ALA A 151 -11.77 18.77 13.98
C ALA A 151 -10.77 17.78 14.58
N LEU A 152 -9.62 17.57 13.94
CA LEU A 152 -8.56 16.72 14.44
C LEU A 152 -7.92 17.31 15.71
N ASP A 153 -7.63 18.61 15.74
CA ASP A 153 -7.07 19.28 16.91
C ASP A 153 -7.99 19.12 18.14
N LYS A 154 -9.30 19.34 17.95
CA LYS A 154 -10.31 19.13 19.01
C LYS A 154 -10.35 17.68 19.50
N ARG A 155 -10.22 16.70 18.59
CA ARG A 155 -10.21 15.27 18.93
C ARG A 155 -8.95 14.88 19.70
N LEU A 156 -7.78 15.31 19.25
CA LEU A 156 -6.50 15.01 19.91
C LEU A 156 -6.36 15.74 21.25
N ALA A 157 -6.95 16.93 21.39
CA ALA A 157 -7.00 17.64 22.67
C ALA A 157 -7.69 16.81 23.77
N LEU A 158 -8.66 15.95 23.43
CA LEU A 158 -9.31 15.06 24.40
C LEU A 158 -8.38 14.01 25.01
N MET A 159 -7.28 13.69 24.32
CA MET A 159 -6.34 12.64 24.69
C MET A 159 -5.12 13.18 25.45
N ARG A 160 -4.99 14.50 25.59
CA ARG A 160 -3.82 15.11 26.27
C ARG A 160 -3.86 14.89 27.78
N VAL A 161 -2.70 14.58 28.34
CA VAL A 161 -2.49 14.41 29.78
C VAL A 161 -1.21 15.16 30.18
N PRO A 162 -1.21 15.88 31.32
CA PRO A 162 0.02 16.49 31.82
C PRO A 162 1.07 15.42 32.14
N LEU A 163 2.34 15.78 32.01
CA LEU A 163 3.44 14.91 32.40
C LEU A 163 3.40 14.66 33.92
N PRO A 164 3.59 13.40 34.37
CA PRO A 164 3.63 13.09 35.79
C PRO A 164 4.91 13.65 36.42
N ALA A 165 4.82 14.03 37.70
CA ALA A 165 5.96 14.49 38.48
C ALA A 165 6.92 13.33 38.79
N ILE A 166 8.21 13.65 39.01
CA ILE A 166 9.20 12.66 39.46
C ILE A 166 9.20 12.67 41.00
N PRO A 167 9.17 11.51 41.67
CA PRO A 167 9.13 10.15 41.13
C PRO A 167 7.71 9.67 40.77
N SER A 168 7.57 8.97 39.65
CA SER A 168 6.29 8.37 39.24
C SER A 168 6.46 7.08 38.44
N VAL A 169 5.55 6.13 38.65
CA VAL A 169 5.50 4.90 37.82
C VAL A 169 5.16 5.18 36.36
N ALA A 170 4.51 6.31 36.09
CA ALA A 170 4.11 6.71 34.74
C ALA A 170 5.09 7.68 34.09
N TRP A 171 6.17 8.06 34.77
CA TRP A 171 7.18 8.95 34.20
C TRP A 171 7.99 8.26 33.09
N CYS A 172 8.41 9.06 32.11
CA CYS A 172 9.24 8.69 30.97
C CYS A 172 10.36 9.73 30.80
N LEU A 173 11.62 9.30 30.69
CA LEU A 173 12.78 10.14 30.40
C LEU A 173 12.87 10.48 28.92
N ASP A 174 12.70 9.48 28.05
CA ASP A 174 12.94 9.64 26.61
C ASP A 174 11.89 10.56 25.98
N GLN A 175 10.63 10.11 26.03
CA GLN A 175 9.48 10.83 25.52
C GLN A 175 8.22 10.28 26.18
N PRO A 176 7.23 11.13 26.53
CA PRO A 176 5.93 10.62 26.92
C PRO A 176 5.25 9.88 25.76
N PHE A 177 4.17 9.18 26.08
CA PHE A 177 3.33 8.55 25.08
C PHE A 177 2.97 9.53 23.96
N PHE A 178 3.18 9.14 22.71
CA PHE A 178 3.20 10.05 21.56
C PHE A 178 1.91 10.89 21.40
N LEU A 179 0.76 10.38 21.82
CA LEU A 179 -0.52 11.12 21.78
C LEU A 179 -0.63 12.24 22.81
N PHE A 180 0.20 12.24 23.85
CA PHE A 180 0.26 13.31 24.85
C PHE A 180 1.16 14.46 24.39
N VAL A 181 1.98 14.23 23.36
CA VAL A 181 2.94 15.19 22.83
C VAL A 181 2.21 16.19 21.90
N PRO A 182 2.29 17.51 22.13
CA PRO A 182 1.63 18.50 21.26
C PRO A 182 2.09 18.43 19.80
N GLN A 183 3.37 18.11 19.57
CA GLN A 183 3.98 18.00 18.23
C GLN A 183 3.26 16.95 17.38
N PHE A 184 2.79 15.84 17.97
CA PHE A 184 2.07 14.80 17.24
C PHE A 184 0.80 15.32 16.58
N ALA A 185 0.09 16.25 17.23
CA ALA A 185 -1.11 16.85 16.65
C ALA A 185 -0.78 17.68 15.39
N ALA A 186 0.31 18.45 15.43
CA ALA A 186 0.76 19.24 14.29
C ALA A 186 1.17 18.34 13.09
N ILE A 187 1.94 17.27 13.36
CA ILE A 187 2.35 16.31 12.32
C ILE A 187 1.14 15.62 11.71
N THR A 188 0.23 15.12 12.55
CA THR A 188 -0.96 14.41 12.09
C THR A 188 -1.89 15.33 11.31
N LYS A 189 -2.05 16.59 11.76
CA LYS A 189 -2.79 17.61 11.03
C LYS A 189 -2.20 17.84 9.64
N ALA A 190 -0.89 18.13 9.57
CA ALA A 190 -0.21 18.35 8.29
C ALA A 190 -0.33 17.15 7.34
N PHE A 191 -0.19 15.93 7.86
CA PHE A 191 -0.30 14.70 7.08
C PHE A 191 -1.72 14.45 6.55
N VAL A 192 -2.74 14.63 7.39
CA VAL A 192 -4.14 14.43 7.01
C VAL A 192 -4.62 15.52 6.05
N THR A 193 -4.28 16.78 6.29
CA THR A 193 -4.72 17.91 5.47
C THR A 193 -3.89 18.12 4.21
N GLY A 194 -2.74 17.46 4.09
CA GLY A 194 -1.85 17.49 2.93
C GLY A 194 -1.91 16.19 2.13
N PRO A 195 -0.96 15.25 2.31
CA PRO A 195 -0.88 14.01 1.55
C PRO A 195 -2.20 13.22 1.43
N ILE A 196 -2.92 13.04 2.54
CA ILE A 196 -4.18 12.27 2.53
C ILE A 196 -5.29 13.03 1.80
N LEU A 197 -5.43 14.34 2.02
CA LEU A 197 -6.47 15.14 1.37
C LEU A 197 -6.26 15.21 -0.15
N ARG A 198 -5.01 15.35 -0.60
CA ARG A 198 -4.64 15.32 -2.02
C ARG A 198 -5.07 14.02 -2.69
N ARG A 199 -4.88 12.87 -2.02
CA ARG A 199 -5.38 11.57 -2.52
C ARG A 199 -6.91 11.53 -2.62
N CYS A 200 -7.61 12.31 -1.80
CA CYS A 200 -9.06 12.34 -1.76
C CYS A 200 -9.70 13.27 -2.80
N ARG A 201 -8.91 14.03 -3.58
CA ARG A 201 -9.38 15.05 -4.54
C ARG A 201 -10.49 14.55 -5.45
N ASP A 202 -10.29 13.45 -6.18
CA ASP A 202 -11.31 12.90 -7.09
C ASP A 202 -12.67 12.62 -6.42
N GLY A 203 -12.64 12.16 -5.16
CA GLY A 203 -13.83 11.88 -4.38
C GLY A 203 -14.48 13.14 -3.82
N LEU A 204 -13.66 14.11 -3.41
CA LEU A 204 -14.10 15.39 -2.87
C LEU A 204 -14.64 16.32 -3.94
N GLU A 205 -14.04 16.37 -5.13
CA GLU A 205 -14.51 17.17 -6.26
C GLU A 205 -15.94 16.82 -6.65
N LYS A 206 -16.20 15.52 -6.82
CA LYS A 206 -17.53 15.01 -7.24
C LYS A 206 -18.62 15.22 -6.19
N ARG A 207 -18.27 15.24 -4.90
CA ARG A 207 -19.25 15.21 -3.79
C ARG A 207 -19.36 16.53 -3.04
N VAL A 208 -18.31 17.34 -3.01
CA VAL A 208 -18.14 18.47 -2.08
C VAL A 208 -17.56 19.71 -2.76
N LEU A 209 -16.35 19.65 -3.33
CA LEU A 209 -15.62 20.85 -3.78
C LEU A 209 -16.33 21.60 -4.91
N SER A 210 -17.01 20.87 -5.81
CA SER A 210 -17.84 21.46 -6.88
C SER A 210 -19.04 22.28 -6.37
N ARG A 211 -19.43 22.12 -5.11
CA ARG A 211 -20.54 22.85 -4.46
C ARG A 211 -20.05 24.06 -3.66
N VAL A 212 -18.75 24.31 -3.61
CA VAL A 212 -18.17 25.40 -2.82
C VAL A 212 -18.10 26.66 -3.68
N ASP A 213 -19.04 27.57 -3.42
CA ASP A 213 -19.10 28.88 -4.08
C ASP A 213 -18.32 29.96 -3.31
N HIS A 214 -18.05 31.08 -3.97
CA HIS A 214 -17.34 32.22 -3.37
C HIS A 214 -18.04 32.79 -2.12
N GLU A 215 -19.37 32.75 -2.06
CA GLU A 215 -20.12 33.17 -0.88
C GLU A 215 -19.88 32.26 0.33
N ILE A 216 -19.69 30.95 0.10
CA ILE A 216 -19.33 29.99 1.14
C ILE A 216 -17.91 30.30 1.63
N LEU A 217 -16.97 30.63 0.74
CA LEU A 217 -15.60 30.92 1.16
C LEU A 217 -15.43 32.23 1.94
N THR A 218 -16.36 33.18 1.80
CA THR A 218 -16.23 34.53 2.36
C THR A 218 -17.11 34.80 3.60
N LYS A 219 -18.27 34.13 3.72
CA LYS A 219 -19.24 34.39 4.81
C LYS A 219 -19.24 33.27 5.88
N PRO A 220 -18.91 33.56 7.15
CA PRO A 220 -18.76 32.53 8.19
C PRO A 220 -20.06 31.77 8.50
N ASP A 221 -21.22 32.43 8.48
CA ASP A 221 -22.51 31.77 8.73
C ASP A 221 -22.84 30.74 7.64
N ARG A 222 -22.48 31.05 6.39
CA ARG A 222 -22.63 30.13 5.25
C ARG A 222 -21.64 28.99 5.31
N GLN A 223 -20.40 29.23 5.76
CA GLN A 223 -19.41 28.17 6.01
C GLN A 223 -19.93 27.16 7.03
N ALA A 224 -20.46 27.63 8.15
CA ALA A 224 -20.96 26.77 9.21
C ALA A 224 -22.16 25.93 8.75
N ALA A 225 -23.12 26.54 8.04
CA ALA A 225 -24.27 25.84 7.47
C ALA A 225 -23.84 24.79 6.44
N PHE A 226 -22.98 25.17 5.48
CA PHE A 226 -22.48 24.26 4.45
C PHE A 226 -21.71 23.09 5.06
N TRP A 227 -20.80 23.37 6.00
CA TRP A 227 -20.03 22.32 6.69
C TRP A 227 -20.96 21.36 7.44
N GLY A 228 -22.01 21.86 8.09
CA GLY A 228 -23.03 21.04 8.73
C GLY A 228 -23.66 19.99 7.80
N GLU A 229 -23.85 20.33 6.52
CA GLU A 229 -24.40 19.43 5.51
C GLU A 229 -23.36 18.47 4.91
N VAL A 230 -22.16 18.96 4.57
CA VAL A 230 -21.18 18.19 3.79
C VAL A 230 -20.18 17.40 4.63
N ARG A 231 -20.08 17.68 5.94
CA ARG A 231 -19.08 17.07 6.84
C ARG A 231 -19.07 15.55 6.77
N GLU A 232 -20.23 14.90 6.79
CA GLU A 232 -20.35 13.45 6.71
C GLU A 232 -19.87 12.90 5.37
N LEU A 233 -20.06 13.65 4.27
CA LEU A 233 -19.57 13.27 2.95
C LEU A 233 -18.04 13.37 2.88
N VAL A 234 -17.46 14.45 3.43
CA VAL A 234 -16.00 14.62 3.51
C VAL A 234 -15.38 13.49 4.32
N TRP A 235 -15.92 13.21 5.50
CA TRP A 235 -15.43 12.12 6.34
C TRP A 235 -15.56 10.76 5.68
N LYS A 236 -16.67 10.50 4.98
CA LYS A 236 -16.83 9.25 4.22
C LYS A 236 -15.75 9.08 3.15
N VAL A 237 -15.40 10.13 2.41
CA VAL A 237 -14.32 10.05 1.39
C VAL A 237 -12.96 9.77 2.04
N VAL A 238 -12.65 10.48 3.13
CA VAL A 238 -11.39 10.28 3.87
C VAL A 238 -11.33 8.88 4.49
N ASP A 239 -12.45 8.38 5.04
CA ASP A 239 -12.57 7.03 5.60
C ASP A 239 -12.35 5.94 4.53
N GLU A 240 -13.00 6.08 3.38
CA GLU A 240 -12.83 5.16 2.24
C GLU A 240 -11.37 5.12 1.77
N SER A 241 -10.72 6.29 1.73
CA SER A 241 -9.31 6.42 1.32
C SER A 241 -8.36 5.77 2.32
N LEU A 242 -8.50 6.08 3.62
CA LEU A 242 -7.68 5.47 4.69
C LEU A 242 -7.91 3.96 4.80
N THR A 243 -9.14 3.49 4.57
CA THR A 243 -9.44 2.06 4.56
C THR A 243 -8.69 1.34 3.43
N LYS A 244 -8.69 1.91 2.21
CA LYS A 244 -7.92 1.35 1.10
C LYS A 244 -6.43 1.34 1.40
N LEU A 245 -5.88 2.45 1.89
CA LEU A 245 -4.47 2.54 2.27
C LEU A 245 -4.10 1.52 3.35
N ALA A 246 -4.92 1.33 4.38
CA ALA A 246 -4.70 0.32 5.41
C ALA A 246 -4.70 -1.10 4.83
N THR A 247 -5.59 -1.41 3.88
CA THR A 247 -5.59 -2.73 3.21
C THR A 247 -4.36 -2.96 2.35
N HIS A 248 -3.92 -1.95 1.61
CA HIS A 248 -2.72 -2.03 0.78
C HIS A 248 -1.45 -2.14 1.62
N LEU A 249 -1.35 -1.38 2.72
CA LEU A 249 -0.21 -1.46 3.64
C LEU A 249 -0.10 -2.87 4.26
N LYS A 250 -1.20 -3.44 4.75
CA LYS A 250 -1.20 -4.81 5.31
C LYS A 250 -0.85 -5.87 4.27
N ALA A 251 -1.31 -5.72 3.03
CA ALA A 251 -0.93 -6.62 1.95
C ALA A 251 0.58 -6.53 1.64
N ALA A 252 1.13 -5.30 1.65
CA ALA A 252 2.55 -5.05 1.46
C ALA A 252 3.41 -5.68 2.57
N GLU A 253 3.04 -5.46 3.83
CA GLU A 253 3.70 -6.05 5.01
C GLU A 253 3.64 -7.58 4.99
N ALA A 254 2.48 -8.16 4.62
CA ALA A 254 2.33 -9.61 4.50
C ALA A 254 3.24 -10.21 3.41
N LYS A 255 3.37 -9.53 2.26
CA LYS A 255 4.29 -9.92 1.17
C LYS A 255 5.75 -9.84 1.63
N GLN A 256 6.14 -8.75 2.29
CA GLN A 256 7.49 -8.57 2.83
C GLN A 256 7.84 -9.60 3.91
N ALA A 257 6.92 -9.86 4.85
CA ALA A 257 7.11 -10.87 5.88
C ALA A 257 7.23 -12.28 5.28
N ALA A 258 6.52 -12.57 4.19
CA ALA A 258 6.63 -13.84 3.48
C ALA A 258 7.99 -14.00 2.78
N ILE A 259 8.54 -12.93 2.18
CA ILE A 259 9.91 -12.92 1.64
C ILE A 259 10.91 -13.24 2.75
N ALA A 260 10.83 -12.52 3.87
CA ALA A 260 11.73 -12.69 5.01
C ALA A 260 11.73 -14.12 5.58
N ARG A 261 10.58 -14.82 5.55
CA ARG A 261 10.45 -16.21 6.03
C ARG A 261 10.95 -17.25 5.04
N THR A 262 10.78 -17.01 3.75
CA THR A 262 11.08 -18.00 2.71
C THR A 262 12.48 -17.87 2.13
N GLY A 263 13.18 -16.76 2.42
CA GLY A 263 14.54 -16.49 1.94
C GLY A 263 14.68 -16.42 0.42
N ASN A 264 13.55 -16.49 -0.29
CA ASN A 264 13.45 -16.49 -1.74
C ASN A 264 12.59 -15.29 -2.13
N GLU A 265 13.19 -14.32 -2.80
CA GLU A 265 12.46 -13.46 -3.72
C GLU A 265 11.91 -14.39 -4.81
N GLY A 266 10.69 -14.88 -4.63
CA GLY A 266 10.10 -15.91 -5.49
C GLY A 266 10.36 -15.62 -6.97
N LYS A 267 11.00 -16.56 -7.67
CA LYS A 267 11.28 -16.43 -9.11
C LYS A 267 9.96 -16.24 -9.86
N GLU A 268 9.98 -15.42 -10.91
CA GLU A 268 8.83 -15.16 -11.77
C GLU A 268 8.14 -16.48 -12.17
N GLY A 269 6.88 -16.63 -11.79
CA GLY A 269 6.10 -17.84 -12.05
C GLY A 269 5.44 -17.77 -13.42
N PHE A 270 5.52 -18.85 -14.20
CA PHE A 270 4.70 -19.00 -15.40
C PHE A 270 3.42 -19.75 -15.04
N LYS A 271 2.25 -19.13 -15.22
CA LYS A 271 0.95 -19.80 -15.08
C LYS A 271 0.43 -20.17 -16.47
N LEU A 272 0.10 -21.44 -16.67
CA LEU A 272 -0.57 -21.90 -17.88
C LEU A 272 -2.02 -21.42 -17.83
N VAL A 273 -2.40 -20.54 -18.74
CA VAL A 273 -3.77 -20.03 -18.88
C VAL A 273 -4.29 -20.47 -20.25
N ASP A 274 -5.49 -21.04 -20.27
CA ASP A 274 -6.19 -21.39 -21.50
C ASP A 274 -6.65 -20.09 -22.19
N LYS A 275 -5.97 -19.72 -23.28
CA LYS A 275 -6.34 -18.58 -24.11
C LYS A 275 -6.91 -19.10 -25.43
N ALA A 276 -8.05 -18.56 -25.85
CA ALA A 276 -8.58 -18.83 -27.17
C ALA A 276 -7.70 -18.13 -28.21
N VAL A 277 -6.97 -18.90 -29.01
CA VAL A 277 -6.10 -18.40 -30.09
C VAL A 277 -6.74 -18.77 -31.42
N THR A 278 -6.99 -17.77 -32.26
CA THR A 278 -7.50 -17.98 -33.61
C THR A 278 -6.32 -18.23 -34.56
N LYS A 279 -6.12 -19.47 -34.97
CA LYS A 279 -5.05 -19.85 -35.92
C LYS A 279 -5.62 -20.06 -37.33
N PRO A 280 -4.88 -19.71 -38.40
CA PRO A 280 -5.27 -20.05 -39.76
C PRO A 280 -5.26 -21.57 -39.93
N ARG A 281 -6.25 -22.10 -40.66
CA ARG A 281 -6.36 -23.54 -40.92
C ARG A 281 -5.42 -23.89 -42.07
N ASN A 282 -4.28 -24.50 -41.75
CA ASN A 282 -3.30 -24.90 -42.75
C ASN A 282 -3.64 -26.31 -43.26
N TYR A 283 -3.79 -26.43 -44.57
CA TYR A 283 -3.97 -27.71 -45.26
C TYR A 283 -2.68 -28.01 -46.04
N ASN A 284 -2.16 -29.22 -45.90
CA ASN A 284 -1.02 -29.70 -46.66
C ASN A 284 -1.50 -30.84 -47.57
N ILE A 285 -1.52 -30.60 -48.88
CA ILE A 285 -1.92 -31.60 -49.87
C ILE A 285 -0.79 -31.69 -50.90
N LEU A 286 -0.22 -32.89 -51.02
CA LEU A 286 0.85 -33.22 -51.98
C LEU A 286 2.06 -32.27 -51.91
N GLY A 287 2.45 -31.85 -50.70
CA GLY A 287 3.65 -31.06 -50.45
C GLY A 287 3.50 -29.55 -50.60
N VAL A 288 2.28 -29.05 -50.82
CA VAL A 288 1.98 -27.62 -50.86
C VAL A 288 1.08 -27.26 -49.68
N GLU A 289 1.58 -26.37 -48.81
CA GLU A 289 0.82 -25.83 -47.69
C GLU A 289 0.05 -24.57 -48.10
N PHE A 290 -1.25 -24.55 -47.86
CA PHE A 290 -2.08 -23.34 -48.01
C PHE A 290 -2.99 -23.15 -46.79
N ALA A 291 -3.18 -21.89 -46.40
CA ALA A 291 -4.00 -21.49 -45.26
C ALA A 291 -5.39 -21.06 -45.74
N LEU A 292 -6.46 -21.73 -45.30
CA LEU A 292 -7.84 -21.39 -45.66
C LEU A 292 -8.74 -21.37 -44.42
N GLY A 293 -9.32 -20.21 -44.09
CA GLY A 293 -10.18 -20.03 -42.92
C GLY A 293 -9.42 -19.89 -41.59
N LYS A 294 -10.16 -19.69 -40.50
CA LYS A 294 -9.63 -19.55 -39.13
C LYS A 294 -10.34 -20.53 -38.19
N VAL A 295 -9.59 -21.14 -37.26
CA VAL A 295 -10.17 -21.95 -36.18
C VAL A 295 -9.73 -21.36 -34.85
N THR A 296 -10.70 -21.14 -33.97
CA THR A 296 -10.45 -20.75 -32.58
C THR A 296 -10.23 -22.00 -31.75
N THR A 297 -8.98 -22.27 -31.37
CA THR A 297 -8.66 -23.35 -30.43
C THR A 297 -8.23 -22.77 -29.09
N THR A 298 -8.53 -23.46 -27.99
CA THR A 298 -8.03 -23.12 -26.66
C THR A 298 -6.61 -23.69 -26.52
N GLU A 299 -5.63 -22.80 -26.41
CA GLU A 299 -4.23 -23.17 -26.23
C GLU A 299 -3.75 -22.76 -24.83
N LYS A 300 -3.04 -23.67 -24.15
CA LYS A 300 -2.41 -23.41 -22.86
C LYS A 300 -1.20 -22.53 -23.04
N VAL A 301 -1.38 -21.22 -22.89
CA VAL A 301 -0.29 -20.24 -23.00
C VAL A 301 0.36 -20.05 -21.64
N LYS A 302 1.69 -20.16 -21.57
CA LYS A 302 2.46 -19.77 -20.38
C LYS A 302 2.47 -18.25 -20.28
N ILE A 303 1.64 -17.71 -19.39
CA ILE A 303 1.65 -16.28 -19.09
C ILE A 303 2.62 -16.04 -17.94
N LYS A 304 3.51 -15.06 -18.12
CA LYS A 304 4.41 -14.56 -17.08
C LYS A 304 3.55 -13.88 -16.00
N VAL A 305 3.44 -14.50 -14.84
CA VAL A 305 2.76 -13.91 -13.68
C VAL A 305 3.81 -13.18 -12.86
N PRO A 306 3.55 -11.93 -12.42
CA PRO A 306 4.46 -11.23 -11.52
C PRO A 306 4.73 -12.10 -10.28
N PRO A 307 5.91 -11.97 -9.65
CA PRO A 307 6.23 -12.69 -8.43
C PRO A 307 5.09 -12.53 -7.41
N PRO A 308 4.71 -13.59 -6.68
CA PRO A 308 3.65 -13.50 -5.67
C PRO A 308 3.97 -12.46 -4.59
N TYR A 309 5.24 -12.12 -4.43
CA TYR A 309 5.73 -11.14 -3.46
C TYR A 309 6.06 -9.77 -4.05
N LYS A 310 5.82 -9.55 -5.36
CA LYS A 310 6.01 -8.23 -5.96
C LYS A 310 4.93 -7.29 -5.44
N LEU A 311 5.38 -6.14 -4.93
CA LEU A 311 4.48 -5.09 -4.46
C LEU A 311 3.76 -4.45 -5.64
N GLU A 312 2.46 -4.25 -5.49
CA GLU A 312 1.64 -3.50 -6.44
C GLU A 312 1.89 -1.99 -6.30
N PRO A 313 1.65 -1.17 -7.34
CA PRO A 313 1.84 0.29 -7.26
C PRO A 313 1.12 0.94 -6.08
N ASN A 314 -0.11 0.51 -5.78
CA ASN A 314 -0.90 1.02 -4.65
C ASN A 314 -0.34 0.59 -3.28
N GLU A 315 0.35 -0.55 -3.23
CA GLU A 315 1.01 -1.06 -2.02
C GLU A 315 2.31 -0.28 -1.74
N ILE A 316 3.09 -0.02 -2.80
CA ILE A 316 4.29 0.83 -2.73
C ILE A 316 3.90 2.23 -2.27
N GLU A 317 2.87 2.80 -2.88
CA GLU A 317 2.39 4.14 -2.52
C GLU A 317 1.92 4.21 -1.06
N ALA A 318 1.19 3.20 -0.57
CA ALA A 318 0.79 3.14 0.83
C ALA A 318 2.00 3.07 1.77
N GLN A 319 3.04 2.30 1.41
CA GLN A 319 4.30 2.26 2.15
C GLN A 319 5.02 3.61 2.16
N THR A 320 5.15 4.25 1.00
CA THR A 320 5.78 5.57 0.89
C THR A 320 5.05 6.61 1.72
N LEU A 321 3.71 6.62 1.72
CA LEU A 321 2.91 7.56 2.51
C LEU A 321 3.04 7.33 4.02
N ILE A 322 3.07 6.07 4.48
CA ILE A 322 3.26 5.82 5.93
C ILE A 322 4.70 6.11 6.37
N GLU A 323 5.69 5.88 5.50
CA GLU A 323 7.07 6.29 5.72
C GLU A 323 7.21 7.81 5.78
N GLU A 324 6.53 8.56 4.90
CA GLU A 324 6.46 10.02 4.97
C GLU A 324 5.90 10.50 6.32
N PHE A 325 4.82 9.89 6.79
CA PHE A 325 4.25 10.19 8.11
C PHE A 325 5.23 9.90 9.26
N ARG A 326 5.87 8.73 9.24
CA ARG A 326 6.87 8.32 10.25
C ARG A 326 8.11 9.21 10.22
N ASN A 327 8.58 9.59 9.04
CA ASN A 327 9.73 10.48 8.86
C ASN A 327 9.40 11.90 9.34
N GLY A 328 8.21 12.43 9.02
CA GLY A 328 7.74 13.71 9.56
C GLY A 328 7.65 13.69 11.08
N ALA A 329 7.22 12.57 11.66
CA ALA A 329 7.20 12.40 13.11
C ALA A 329 8.61 12.36 13.72
N ALA A 330 9.52 11.59 13.12
CA ALA A 330 10.91 11.51 13.56
C ALA A 330 11.63 12.86 13.48
N GLN A 331 11.39 13.64 12.42
CA GLN A 331 11.92 15.00 12.27
C GLN A 331 11.44 15.96 13.36
N ALA A 332 10.20 15.81 13.83
CA ALA A 332 9.69 16.59 14.96
C ALA A 332 10.04 15.99 16.34
N GLY A 333 10.89 14.96 16.38
CA GLY A 333 11.30 14.29 17.61
C GLY A 333 10.20 13.42 18.24
N VAL A 334 9.25 12.91 17.45
CA VAL A 334 8.18 12.01 17.91
C VAL A 334 8.43 10.59 17.44
N LYS A 335 8.63 9.67 18.40
CA LYS A 335 8.79 8.24 18.12
C LYS A 335 7.42 7.56 18.04
N LEU A 336 6.98 7.27 16.81
CA LEU A 336 5.72 6.56 16.58
C LEU A 336 5.88 5.04 16.74
N PRO A 337 4.93 4.35 17.39
CA PRO A 337 4.87 2.89 17.37
C PRO A 337 4.40 2.40 15.99
N ASP A 338 4.73 1.14 15.65
CA ASP A 338 4.32 0.57 14.35
C ASP A 338 2.80 0.54 14.16
N SER A 339 2.04 0.39 15.26
CA SER A 339 0.58 0.45 15.28
C SER A 339 -0.01 1.84 15.01
N ALA A 340 0.80 2.90 14.93
CA ALA A 340 0.35 4.22 14.46
C ALA A 340 0.27 4.25 12.93
N ASP A 341 -0.60 3.42 12.36
CA ASP A 341 -0.81 3.21 10.93
C ASP A 341 -2.06 3.94 10.39
N PHE A 342 -2.42 3.69 9.13
CA PHE A 342 -3.65 4.24 8.54
C PHE A 342 -4.93 3.79 9.25
N GLN A 343 -4.96 2.59 9.84
CA GLN A 343 -6.11 2.11 10.61
C GLN A 343 -6.24 2.87 11.92
N PHE A 344 -5.13 3.24 12.55
CA PHE A 344 -5.13 4.13 13.70
C PHE A 344 -5.59 5.55 13.34
N LEU A 345 -5.08 6.13 12.25
CA LEU A 345 -5.53 7.46 11.78
C LEU A 345 -7.04 7.47 11.49
N ARG A 346 -7.54 6.42 10.84
CA ARG A 346 -8.97 6.20 10.61
C ARG A 346 -9.74 6.19 11.93
N THR A 347 -9.23 5.46 12.93
CA THR A 347 -9.84 5.37 14.26
C THR A 347 -9.91 6.75 14.92
N LEU A 348 -8.84 7.55 14.85
CA LEU A 348 -8.80 8.92 15.37
C LEU A 348 -9.84 9.84 14.72
N LEU A 349 -10.09 9.69 13.42
CA LEU A 349 -11.04 10.55 12.69
C LEU A 349 -12.50 10.16 12.93
N ASN A 350 -12.79 8.87 13.18
CA ASN A 350 -14.16 8.36 13.19
C ASN A 350 -14.78 8.13 14.58
N PHE A 351 -13.99 8.11 15.66
CA PHE A 351 -14.56 7.82 16.98
C PHE A 351 -15.59 8.87 17.41
N ASN A 352 -16.52 8.50 18.29
CA ASN A 352 -17.48 9.44 18.86
C ASN A 352 -16.79 10.27 19.97
N PRO A 353 -16.53 11.58 19.79
CA PRO A 353 -15.78 12.37 20.77
C PRO A 353 -16.54 12.60 22.07
N ARG A 354 -17.88 12.67 22.02
CA ARG A 354 -18.72 12.86 23.22
C ARG A 354 -18.70 11.60 24.08
N LEU A 355 -18.92 10.45 23.46
CA LEU A 355 -18.89 9.16 24.15
C LEU A 355 -17.50 8.88 24.72
N PHE A 356 -16.44 9.15 23.95
CA PHE A 356 -15.07 8.99 24.41
C PHE A 356 -14.76 9.89 25.61
N ALA A 357 -15.16 11.17 25.57
CA ALA A 357 -14.95 12.08 26.70
C ALA A 357 -15.71 11.61 27.96
N GLN A 358 -16.96 11.16 27.81
CA GLN A 358 -17.74 10.60 28.92
C GLN A 358 -17.07 9.37 29.53
N SER A 359 -16.68 8.39 28.71
CA SER A 359 -15.98 7.19 29.19
C SER A 359 -14.61 7.51 29.80
N ARG A 360 -13.88 8.49 29.25
CA ARG A 360 -12.63 8.99 29.82
C ARG A 360 -12.86 9.55 31.22
N ASP A 361 -13.82 10.45 31.37
CA ASP A 361 -14.07 11.12 32.65
C ASP A 361 -14.62 10.13 33.70
N GLU A 362 -15.49 9.20 33.29
CA GLU A 362 -15.96 8.09 34.13
C GLU A 362 -14.78 7.21 34.59
N LEU A 363 -13.96 6.71 33.66
CA LEU A 363 -12.87 5.79 33.98
C LEU A 363 -11.77 6.45 34.81
N ILE A 364 -11.41 7.71 34.53
CA ILE A 364 -10.45 8.45 35.35
C ILE A 364 -11.04 8.74 36.73
N GLY A 365 -12.31 9.11 36.83
CA GLY A 365 -12.99 9.33 38.11
C GLY A 365 -13.04 8.06 38.96
N LEU A 366 -13.42 6.93 38.36
CA LEU A 366 -13.40 5.62 39.01
C LEU A 366 -11.98 5.20 39.40
N ALA A 367 -11.01 5.41 38.51
CA ALA A 367 -9.62 5.11 38.79
C ALA A 367 -9.10 5.92 39.96
N ALA A 368 -9.46 7.20 40.10
CA ALA A 368 -8.99 8.08 41.17
C ALA A 368 -9.64 7.81 42.53
N HIS A 369 -10.80 7.14 42.57
CA HIS A 369 -11.57 6.94 43.80
C HIS A 369 -11.00 5.77 44.63
N GLU A 370 -10.75 6.00 45.92
CA GLU A 370 -10.07 5.03 46.82
C GLU A 370 -10.87 3.74 47.02
N ASP A 371 -12.20 3.83 47.10
CA ASP A 371 -13.08 2.66 47.28
C ASP A 371 -13.30 1.82 46.02
N THR A 372 -12.79 2.27 44.85
CA THR A 372 -12.99 1.51 43.61
C THR A 372 -12.14 0.24 43.64
N THR A 373 -12.82 -0.91 43.71
CA THR A 373 -12.14 -2.20 43.61
C THR A 373 -11.54 -2.42 42.22
N SER A 374 -10.40 -3.09 42.17
CA SER A 374 -9.74 -3.46 40.91
C SER A 374 -10.63 -4.31 40.00
N GLY A 375 -11.47 -5.17 40.59
CA GLY A 375 -12.46 -5.98 39.87
C GLY A 375 -13.51 -5.12 39.16
N PHE A 376 -14.11 -4.15 39.87
CA PHE A 376 -15.10 -3.24 39.27
C PHE A 376 -14.49 -2.39 38.15
N LEU A 377 -13.27 -1.89 38.34
CA LEU A 377 -12.58 -1.14 37.31
C LEU A 377 -12.28 -1.99 36.07
N ALA A 378 -11.89 -3.25 36.25
CA ALA A 378 -11.68 -4.17 35.15
C ALA A 378 -12.97 -4.48 34.38
N GLU A 379 -14.12 -4.60 35.05
CA GLU A 379 -15.42 -4.76 34.39
C GLU A 379 -15.78 -3.54 33.54
N ARG A 380 -15.53 -2.33 34.06
CA ARG A 380 -15.76 -1.07 33.33
C ARG A 380 -14.84 -0.94 32.11
N LEU A 381 -13.57 -1.32 32.26
CA LEU A 381 -12.64 -1.40 31.13
C LEU A 381 -13.07 -2.43 30.08
N LYS A 382 -13.59 -3.58 30.50
CA LYS A 382 -14.14 -4.60 29.59
C LYS A 382 -15.39 -4.10 28.85
N ALA A 383 -16.19 -3.23 29.46
CA ALA A 383 -17.30 -2.55 28.78
C ALA A 383 -16.79 -1.53 27.74
N ALA A 384 -15.71 -0.81 28.06
CA ALA A 384 -15.05 0.08 27.11
C ALA A 384 -14.46 -0.68 25.91
N ASP A 385 -13.84 -1.84 26.13
CA ASP A 385 -13.32 -2.72 25.06
C ASP A 385 -14.41 -3.22 24.08
N LYS A 386 -15.68 -3.31 24.53
CA LYS A 386 -16.80 -3.63 23.64
C LYS A 386 -17.27 -2.45 22.80
N THR A 387 -17.01 -1.24 23.27
CA THR A 387 -17.52 0.00 22.69
C THR A 387 -16.51 0.65 21.75
N PHE A 388 -15.22 0.56 22.11
CA PHE A 388 -14.13 1.20 21.41
C PHE A 388 -13.17 0.18 20.79
N THR A 389 -12.49 0.58 19.73
CA THR A 389 -11.37 -0.21 19.18
C THR A 389 -10.24 -0.31 20.20
N ASN A 390 -9.42 -1.37 20.13
CA ASN A 390 -8.26 -1.56 21.01
C ASN A 390 -7.35 -0.32 21.08
N HIS A 391 -7.14 0.41 19.98
CA HIS A 391 -6.36 1.66 20.00
C HIS A 391 -6.90 2.71 20.98
N LEU A 392 -8.22 2.93 20.99
CA LEU A 392 -8.86 3.93 21.85
C LEU A 392 -8.94 3.46 23.29
N THR A 393 -9.18 2.16 23.53
CA THR A 393 -9.11 1.63 24.90
C THR A 393 -7.70 1.74 25.46
N ASP A 394 -6.67 1.45 24.66
CA ASP A 394 -5.28 1.64 25.06
C ASP A 394 -4.99 3.10 25.44
N VAL A 395 -5.51 4.07 24.68
CA VAL A 395 -5.40 5.49 25.03
C VAL A 395 -6.08 5.79 26.37
N LEU A 396 -7.31 5.31 26.60
CA LEU A 396 -8.00 5.52 27.88
C LEU A 396 -7.20 4.95 29.05
N VAL A 397 -6.67 3.74 28.91
CA VAL A 397 -5.85 3.08 29.94
C VAL A 397 -4.53 3.84 30.16
N MET A 398 -3.87 4.32 29.11
CA MET A 398 -2.68 5.16 29.23
C MET A 398 -2.98 6.47 29.96
N MET A 399 -4.15 7.09 29.70
CA MET A 399 -4.57 8.30 30.40
C MET A 399 -4.83 8.03 31.89
N MET A 400 -5.49 6.91 32.22
CA MET A 400 -5.70 6.49 33.61
C MET A 400 -4.37 6.22 34.32
N PHE A 401 -3.45 5.49 33.68
CA PHE A 401 -2.14 5.19 34.26
C PHE A 401 -1.30 6.45 34.47
N THR A 402 -1.35 7.39 33.53
CA THR A 402 -0.58 8.63 33.64
C THR A 402 -1.11 9.56 34.73
N ARG A 403 -2.43 9.60 34.96
CA ARG A 403 -3.04 10.46 35.99
C ARG A 403 -3.13 9.82 37.36
N CYS A 404 -3.35 8.52 37.43
CA CYS A 404 -3.70 7.79 38.66
C CYS A 404 -2.70 6.66 38.98
N GLY A 405 -1.56 6.60 38.26
CA GLY A 405 -0.54 5.57 38.40
C GLY A 405 0.08 5.49 39.79
N ASP A 406 0.24 6.64 40.44
CA ASP A 406 0.86 6.74 41.76
C ASP A 406 -0.12 6.51 42.92
N THR A 407 -1.43 6.52 42.66
CA THR A 407 -2.46 6.39 43.71
C THR A 407 -3.13 5.02 43.69
N SER A 408 -3.96 4.80 42.68
CA SER A 408 -5.05 3.81 42.73
C SER A 408 -5.09 2.91 41.49
N PHE A 409 -4.76 3.43 40.30
CA PHE A 409 -4.56 2.61 39.09
C PHE A 409 -3.07 2.31 38.87
N ARG A 410 -2.51 1.52 39.78
CA ARG A 410 -1.07 1.25 39.86
C ARG A 410 -0.57 0.34 38.73
N LEU A 411 0.74 0.14 38.71
CA LEU A 411 1.44 -0.70 37.72
C LEU A 411 0.87 -2.13 37.62
N ALA A 412 0.38 -2.69 38.72
CA ALA A 412 -0.25 -4.02 38.72
C ALA A 412 -1.52 -4.07 37.86
N GLN A 413 -2.39 -3.06 37.98
CA GLN A 413 -3.61 -2.95 37.17
C GLN A 413 -3.26 -2.69 35.70
N PHE A 414 -2.30 -1.80 35.45
CA PHE A 414 -1.83 -1.51 34.09
C PHE A 414 -1.23 -2.76 33.40
N HIS A 415 -0.39 -3.52 34.12
CA HIS A 415 0.15 -4.80 33.65
C HIS A 415 -0.96 -5.84 33.42
N ALA A 416 -1.95 -5.93 34.32
CA ALA A 416 -3.07 -6.86 34.14
C ALA A 416 -3.91 -6.54 32.90
N VAL A 417 -4.12 -5.27 32.57
CA VAL A 417 -4.82 -4.84 31.33
C VAL A 417 -3.98 -5.14 30.09
N CYS A 418 -2.66 -4.98 30.19
CA CYS A 418 -1.71 -5.30 29.11
C CYS A 418 -1.71 -6.80 28.78
N VAL A 419 -1.51 -7.65 29.79
CA VAL A 419 -1.40 -9.10 29.61
C VAL A 419 -2.77 -9.70 29.31
N GLY A 420 -3.81 -9.28 30.03
CA GLY A 420 -5.17 -9.80 29.86
C GLY A 420 -5.19 -11.34 29.87
N SER A 421 -5.68 -11.94 28.79
CA SER A 421 -5.70 -13.38 28.56
C SER A 421 -4.59 -13.88 27.61
N ALA A 422 -3.63 -13.02 27.26
CA ALA A 422 -2.55 -13.38 26.33
C ALA A 422 -1.61 -14.41 26.95
N ARG A 423 -1.27 -15.44 26.16
CA ARG A 423 -0.35 -16.52 26.58
C ARG A 423 1.11 -16.21 26.23
N ASP A 424 1.32 -15.35 25.23
CA ASP A 424 2.64 -15.00 24.70
C ASP A 424 2.71 -13.53 24.27
N LYS A 425 3.93 -13.05 24.01
CA LYS A 425 4.18 -11.64 23.62
C LYS A 425 3.51 -11.26 22.31
N SER A 426 3.34 -12.22 21.38
CA SER A 426 2.69 -11.96 20.09
C SER A 426 1.17 -11.74 20.25
N ALA A 427 0.47 -12.59 21.04
CA ALA A 427 -0.94 -12.37 21.32
C ALA A 427 -1.18 -11.09 22.13
N MET A 428 -0.26 -10.74 23.02
CA MET A 428 -0.32 -9.48 23.77
C MET A 428 -0.28 -8.27 22.83
N LEU A 429 0.68 -8.25 21.88
CA LEU A 429 0.80 -7.18 20.87
C LEU A 429 -0.41 -7.12 19.93
N ALA A 430 -1.03 -8.27 19.62
CA ALA A 430 -2.24 -8.31 18.80
C ALA A 430 -3.48 -7.73 19.53
N MET A 431 -3.58 -7.95 20.84
CA MET A 431 -4.70 -7.47 21.65
C MET A 431 -4.55 -6.00 22.05
N ARG A 432 -3.33 -5.54 22.30
CA ARG A 432 -3.03 -4.19 22.81
C ARG A 432 -1.95 -3.52 21.93
N PRO A 433 -2.32 -2.57 21.06
CA PRO A 433 -1.36 -1.96 20.11
C PRO A 433 -0.31 -1.04 20.76
N PHE A 434 -0.61 -0.40 21.89
CA PHE A 434 0.26 0.63 22.48
C PHE A 434 0.81 0.26 23.85
N ILE A 435 -0.04 -0.30 24.71
CA ILE A 435 0.30 -0.58 26.11
C ILE A 435 1.57 -1.45 26.26
N PRO A 436 1.78 -2.54 25.50
CA PRO A 436 2.94 -3.42 25.71
C PRO A 436 4.27 -2.71 25.51
N GLY A 437 4.36 -1.84 24.50
CA GLY A 437 5.56 -1.05 24.23
C GLY A 437 5.82 0.00 25.32
N GLU A 438 4.76 0.60 25.87
CA GLU A 438 4.87 1.56 26.97
C GLU A 438 5.19 0.89 28.31
N LEU A 439 4.67 -0.32 28.55
CA LEU A 439 4.97 -1.12 29.74
C LEU A 439 6.41 -1.64 29.71
N ALA A 440 6.90 -2.05 28.54
CA ALA A 440 8.27 -2.51 28.31
C ALA A 440 9.33 -1.46 28.68
N ARG A 441 9.01 -0.15 28.55
CA ARG A 441 9.94 0.93 28.91
C ARG A 441 10.05 1.15 30.43
N ARG A 442 9.01 0.81 31.20
CA ARG A 442 8.90 1.20 32.63
C ARG A 442 10.04 0.70 33.53
N PRO A 443 10.53 -0.55 33.41
CA PRO A 443 11.67 -0.99 34.21
C PRO A 443 12.88 -0.08 34.03
N HIS A 444 13.22 0.24 32.79
CA HIS A 444 14.36 1.06 32.44
C HIS A 444 14.17 2.50 32.98
N GLU A 445 13.00 3.08 32.74
CA GLU A 445 12.66 4.43 33.20
C GLU A 445 12.70 4.57 34.73
N LEU A 446 12.23 3.56 35.46
CA LEU A 446 12.29 3.53 36.93
C LEU A 446 13.73 3.41 37.44
N ALA A 447 14.57 2.60 36.78
CA ALA A 447 15.99 2.52 37.12
C ALA A 447 16.71 3.88 36.90
N LEU A 448 16.36 4.58 35.82
CA LEU A 448 16.84 5.95 35.59
C LEU A 448 16.31 6.94 36.61
N GLN A 449 15.05 6.84 37.06
CA GLN A 449 14.54 7.69 38.14
C GLN A 449 15.31 7.51 39.45
N VAL A 450 15.67 6.27 39.81
CA VAL A 450 16.52 6.02 40.98
C VAL A 450 17.89 6.68 40.79
N ARG A 451 18.47 6.58 39.59
CA ARG A 451 19.73 7.25 39.26
C ARG A 451 19.60 8.77 39.38
N GLU A 452 18.60 9.36 38.75
CA GLU A 452 18.40 10.82 38.73
C GLU A 452 18.03 11.39 40.10
N SER A 453 17.26 10.66 40.90
CA SER A 453 16.92 11.09 42.27
C SER A 453 18.17 11.16 43.15
N MET A 454 19.08 10.20 43.02
CA MET A 454 20.37 10.24 43.72
C MET A 454 21.32 11.30 43.15
N ARG A 455 21.42 11.40 41.81
CA ARG A 455 22.30 12.37 41.10
C ARG A 455 21.96 13.82 41.43
N ARG A 456 20.67 14.13 41.56
CA ARG A 456 20.19 15.48 41.91
C ARG A 456 20.12 15.72 43.42
N HIS A 457 20.54 14.73 44.22
CA HIS A 457 20.46 14.75 45.67
C HIS A 457 19.07 15.13 46.20
N LEU A 458 18.01 14.50 45.63
CA LEU A 458 16.64 14.76 46.05
C LEU A 458 16.38 14.32 47.49
N HIS A 459 15.28 14.80 48.08
CA HIS A 459 14.87 14.41 49.43
C HIS A 459 14.77 12.88 49.58
N LEU A 460 15.03 12.38 50.80
CA LEU A 460 15.02 10.96 51.12
C LEU A 460 13.74 10.25 50.64
N ASP A 461 12.57 10.86 50.84
CA ASP A 461 11.29 10.29 50.42
C ASP A 461 11.19 10.10 48.90
N ALA A 462 11.80 10.98 48.12
CA ALA A 462 11.82 10.85 46.66
C ALA A 462 12.68 9.67 46.22
N VAL A 463 13.84 9.47 46.85
CA VAL A 463 14.73 8.33 46.57
C VAL A 463 14.07 7.02 46.99
N LEU A 464 13.53 6.96 48.21
CA LEU A 464 12.79 5.78 48.68
C LEU A 464 11.60 5.49 47.78
N GLY A 465 10.84 6.50 47.38
CA GLY A 465 9.73 6.37 46.45
C GLY A 465 10.15 5.86 45.06
N SER A 466 11.30 6.27 44.52
CA SER A 466 11.83 5.72 43.26
C SER A 466 12.22 4.25 43.40
N VAL A 467 12.93 3.90 44.47
CA VAL A 467 13.36 2.51 44.74
C VAL A 467 12.14 1.61 44.95
N GLU A 468 11.16 2.08 45.70
CA GLU A 468 9.92 1.37 45.96
C GLU A 468 9.18 1.02 44.67
N ARG A 469 8.99 2.01 43.78
CA ARG A 469 8.33 1.83 42.48
C ARG A 469 9.09 0.86 41.57
N LEU A 470 10.42 0.93 41.57
CA LEU A 470 11.28 0.00 40.84
C LEU A 470 11.11 -1.44 41.35
N LEU A 471 11.15 -1.65 42.66
CA LEU A 471 10.95 -2.99 43.24
C LEU A 471 9.54 -3.53 42.97
N ASP A 472 8.52 -2.66 43.00
CA ASP A 472 7.16 -3.00 42.58
C ASP A 472 7.11 -3.46 41.12
N CYS A 473 7.87 -2.81 40.25
CA CYS A 473 7.98 -3.20 38.84
C CYS A 473 8.54 -4.61 38.67
N TYR A 474 9.63 -4.96 39.35
CA TYR A 474 10.18 -6.33 39.32
C TYR A 474 9.25 -7.39 39.94
N LYS A 475 8.40 -7.00 40.88
CA LYS A 475 7.39 -7.89 41.48
C LYS A 475 6.21 -8.14 40.54
N VAL A 476 5.74 -7.10 39.86
CA VAL A 476 4.55 -7.14 39.00
C VAL A 476 4.87 -7.75 37.62
N MET A 477 5.99 -7.34 37.02
CA MET A 477 6.34 -7.75 35.66
C MET A 477 6.98 -9.13 35.66
N GLY A 478 6.36 -10.08 34.95
CA GLY A 478 6.88 -11.44 34.85
C GLY A 478 8.07 -11.55 33.89
N ARG A 479 9.14 -12.25 34.31
CA ARG A 479 10.32 -12.54 33.48
C ARG A 479 9.99 -13.27 32.17
N ASN A 480 8.89 -14.01 32.13
CA ASN A 480 8.46 -14.76 30.95
C ASN A 480 8.10 -13.85 29.76
N LEU A 481 7.58 -12.64 30.02
CA LEU A 481 7.12 -11.73 28.97
C LEU A 481 8.05 -10.52 28.79
N PHE A 482 8.66 -10.05 29.89
CA PHE A 482 9.46 -8.82 29.94
C PHE A 482 10.89 -9.05 30.47
N GLY A 483 11.43 -10.26 30.33
CA GLY A 483 12.74 -10.63 30.88
C GLY A 483 13.89 -9.76 30.36
N ASN A 484 13.90 -9.48 29.06
CA ASN A 484 14.95 -8.64 28.45
C ASN A 484 14.91 -7.21 29.01
N GLU A 485 13.73 -6.62 29.09
CA GLU A 485 13.51 -5.27 29.59
C GLU A 485 13.88 -5.14 31.08
N LEU A 486 13.61 -6.19 31.87
CA LEU A 486 14.02 -6.26 33.27
C LEU A 486 15.54 -6.41 33.43
N GLU A 487 16.23 -7.14 32.55
CA GLU A 487 17.70 -7.24 32.58
C GLU A 487 18.36 -5.95 32.10
N GLU A 488 17.79 -5.25 31.11
CA GLU A 488 18.24 -3.92 30.70
C GLU A 488 18.18 -2.93 31.88
N ALA A 489 17.07 -2.88 32.60
CA ALA A 489 16.94 -2.06 33.81
C ALA A 489 17.93 -2.45 34.92
N ARG A 490 18.19 -3.76 35.07
CA ARG A 490 19.17 -4.27 36.04
C ARG A 490 20.58 -3.81 35.69
N SER A 491 20.93 -3.80 34.40
CA SER A 491 22.22 -3.34 33.90
C SER A 491 22.47 -1.86 34.21
N VAL A 492 21.42 -1.02 34.15
CA VAL A 492 21.49 0.40 34.52
C VAL A 492 21.90 0.55 35.99
N ILE A 493 21.30 -0.22 36.90
CA ILE A 493 21.61 -0.19 38.34
C ILE A 493 23.01 -0.71 38.59
N ALA A 494 23.41 -1.79 37.91
CA ALA A 494 24.76 -2.35 38.00
C ALA A 494 25.85 -1.35 37.56
N ALA A 495 25.52 -0.43 36.65
CA ALA A 495 26.42 0.61 36.18
C ALA A 495 26.57 1.81 37.14
N PHE A 496 25.80 1.90 38.24
CA PHE A 496 25.87 3.05 39.16
C PHE A 496 27.29 3.37 39.66
N PRO A 497 28.14 2.40 40.06
CA PRO A 497 29.50 2.70 40.49
C PRO A 497 30.34 3.42 39.42
N MET A 498 30.11 3.11 38.14
CA MET A 498 30.80 3.76 37.02
C MET A 498 30.22 5.14 36.73
N ILE A 499 28.89 5.25 36.74
CA ILE A 499 28.19 6.51 36.42
C ILE A 499 28.48 7.59 37.48
N PHE A 500 28.57 7.20 38.75
CA PHE A 500 28.85 8.10 39.86
C PHE A 500 30.35 8.14 40.23
N ALA A 501 31.26 7.64 39.40
CA ALA A 501 32.68 7.53 39.76
C ALA A 501 33.33 8.87 40.16
N ALA A 502 32.83 9.99 39.63
CA ALA A 502 33.30 11.33 39.94
C ALA A 502 32.57 12.00 41.13
N ASP A 503 31.55 11.34 41.69
CA ASP A 503 30.74 11.88 42.78
C ASP A 503 31.36 11.56 44.15
N PRO A 504 31.47 12.52 45.09
CA PRO A 504 32.04 12.28 46.42
C PRO A 504 31.26 11.22 47.22
N GLU A 505 29.98 11.01 46.94
CA GLU A 505 29.11 10.06 47.64
C GLU A 505 28.97 8.71 46.89
N VAL A 506 29.87 8.41 45.93
CA VAL A 506 29.88 7.17 45.13
C VAL A 506 29.80 5.90 45.97
N GLY A 507 30.42 5.87 47.15
CA GLY A 507 30.36 4.73 48.07
C GLY A 507 28.93 4.44 48.56
N THR A 508 28.18 5.50 48.84
CA THR A 508 26.78 5.42 49.26
C THR A 508 25.89 4.95 48.10
N PHE A 509 26.03 5.54 46.91
CA PHE A 509 25.25 5.14 45.73
C PHE A 509 25.54 3.72 45.28
N SER A 510 26.80 3.29 45.36
CA SER A 510 27.21 1.90 45.08
C SER A 510 26.62 0.92 46.09
N THR A 511 26.51 1.32 47.36
CA THR A 511 25.88 0.52 48.41
C THR A 511 24.37 0.37 48.15
N ILE A 512 23.70 1.47 47.80
CA ILE A 512 22.27 1.45 47.44
C ILE A 512 22.04 0.55 46.21
N ALA A 513 22.87 0.66 45.17
CA ALA A 513 22.80 -0.22 43.99
C ALA A 513 22.89 -1.70 44.37
N LYS A 514 23.86 -2.07 45.23
CA LYS A 514 24.03 -3.44 45.72
C LYS A 514 22.81 -3.94 46.49
N LEU A 515 22.22 -3.12 47.35
CA LEU A 515 21.01 -3.47 48.10
C LEU A 515 19.83 -3.74 47.16
N ILE A 516 19.61 -2.89 46.17
CA ILE A 516 18.54 -3.04 45.18
C ILE A 516 18.76 -4.32 44.36
N LEU A 517 19.98 -4.55 43.87
CA LEU A 517 20.32 -5.75 43.08
C LEU A 517 20.19 -7.05 43.88
N ALA A 518 20.56 -7.05 45.16
CA ALA A 518 20.38 -8.20 46.04
C ALA A 518 18.89 -8.53 46.22
N THR A 519 18.03 -7.51 46.33
CA THR A 519 16.57 -7.71 46.40
C THR A 519 15.99 -8.22 45.08
N ILE A 520 16.39 -7.64 43.94
CA ILE A 520 15.94 -8.10 42.61
C ILE A 520 16.37 -9.54 42.31
N SER A 521 17.56 -9.93 42.76
CA SER A 521 18.12 -11.26 42.54
C SER A 521 17.55 -12.32 43.51
N GLY A 522 16.79 -11.90 44.52
CA GLY A 522 16.20 -12.78 45.53
C GLY A 522 17.12 -13.14 46.71
N GLU A 523 18.32 -12.57 46.78
CA GLU A 523 19.25 -12.75 47.92
C GLU A 523 18.73 -12.08 49.20
N GLN A 524 17.98 -10.98 49.06
CA GLN A 524 17.24 -10.32 50.14
C GLN A 524 15.79 -10.09 49.70
N PRO A 525 14.88 -11.07 49.86
CA PRO A 525 13.54 -10.99 49.28
C PRO A 525 12.63 -9.95 49.94
N ASP A 526 12.97 -9.47 51.14
CA ASP A 526 12.15 -8.50 51.85
C ASP A 526 12.42 -7.06 51.37
N ARG A 527 11.46 -6.52 50.62
CA ARG A 527 11.41 -5.13 50.16
C ARG A 527 11.54 -4.13 51.31
N SER A 528 10.89 -4.39 52.45
CA SER A 528 10.85 -3.45 53.58
C SER A 528 12.24 -3.28 54.19
N ILE A 529 13.00 -4.37 54.27
CA ILE A 529 14.40 -4.37 54.72
C ILE A 529 15.28 -3.59 53.72
N CYS A 530 15.06 -3.79 52.42
CA CYS A 530 15.79 -3.04 51.39
C CYS A 530 15.57 -1.52 51.53
N LEU A 531 14.31 -1.08 51.60
CA LEU A 531 13.95 0.34 51.74
C LEU A 531 14.52 0.94 53.03
N MET A 532 14.43 0.23 54.16
CA MET A 532 15.02 0.67 55.42
C MET A 532 16.54 0.89 55.31
N ARG A 533 17.27 -0.05 54.70
CA ARG A 533 18.73 0.02 54.53
C ARG A 533 19.14 1.11 53.54
N VAL A 534 18.39 1.28 52.45
CA VAL A 534 18.58 2.40 51.52
C VAL A 534 18.38 3.72 52.27
N GLY A 535 17.35 3.82 53.10
CA GLY A 535 17.09 5.02 53.88
C GLY A 535 18.22 5.35 54.86
N GLN A 536 18.72 4.36 55.59
CA GLN A 536 19.88 4.53 56.48
C GLN A 536 21.15 4.95 55.75
N ALA A 537 21.38 4.42 54.55
CA ALA A 537 22.53 4.77 53.72
C ALA A 537 22.42 6.22 53.20
N TYR A 538 21.24 6.59 52.71
CA TYR A 538 21.02 7.87 52.03
C TYR A 538 20.78 9.06 52.98
N ASP A 539 20.20 8.85 54.16
CA ASP A 539 19.93 9.90 55.16
C ASP A 539 21.20 10.67 55.57
N ARG A 540 22.37 10.02 55.50
CA ARG A 540 23.67 10.67 55.71
C ARG A 540 23.99 11.76 54.69
N ILE A 541 23.49 11.64 53.47
CA ILE A 541 23.64 12.64 52.39
C ILE A 541 22.64 13.76 52.58
N GLY A 542 21.37 13.43 52.88
CA GLY A 542 20.32 14.43 53.13
C GLY A 542 20.65 15.38 54.27
N ARG A 543 21.26 14.88 55.36
CA ARG A 543 21.72 15.72 56.47
C ARG A 543 22.90 16.63 56.12
N LYS A 544 23.77 16.23 55.19
CA LYS A 544 24.91 17.04 54.72
C LYS A 544 24.46 18.16 53.77
N SER A 545 23.50 17.91 52.88
CA SER A 545 23.00 18.96 51.97
C SER A 545 22.18 20.01 52.73
N ALA A 546 21.40 19.61 53.73
CA ALA A 546 20.66 20.54 54.60
C ALA A 546 21.56 21.39 55.52
N ALA A 547 22.80 20.98 55.78
CA ALA A 547 23.77 21.72 56.58
C ALA A 547 24.62 22.70 55.74
N THR A 548 24.52 22.65 54.41
CA THR A 548 25.28 23.49 53.46
C THR A 548 24.40 24.44 52.64
N ALA A 549 23.08 24.28 52.70
CA ALA A 549 22.07 25.24 52.28
C ALA A 549 21.69 26.17 53.44
#